data_AF-A0A6N6WPI8-F1
#
_entry.id   AF-A0A6N6WPI8-F1
#
_cell.length_a   1.000
_cell.length_b   1.000
_cell.length_c   1.000
_cell.angle_alpha   90.00
_cell.angle_beta   90.00
_cell.angle_gamma   90.00
#
_symmetry.space_group_name_H-M   'P 1'
#
loop_
_entity.id
_entity.type
_entity.pdbx_description
1 polymer ?
#
loop_
_entity_poly.entity_id
_entity_poly.type
_entity_poly.pdbx_seq_one_letter_code
_entity_poly.pdbx_strand_id
1 'polypeptide(L)'
;DNVSFGLAVLKYYLRFNSKNNLQDANVTAEELVSELVNILKDTKFLCTAEIKSNFPGIDALDENKRLGLQISHENTSKKINETIDVIRNNNVNKAIDVLYFFITSRKQKKYTIKAQCPGLCTVEKNILDFDDLARLLSKDADRLSRAETLLKKAMPRLYTDVKAKHQAMLDCILVSRNELDRQVFHANRVLETPEDMLNSLREIRIAIQKGGVMNKA
;
A
#
# COMPACT_ATOMS: atom_id res chain seq x y z
N ASP A 1 9.16 3.49 -10.87
CA ASP A 1 7.75 3.64 -11.29
C ASP A 1 6.88 2.42 -10.97
N ASN A 2 7.23 1.21 -11.42
CA ASN A 2 6.38 0.02 -11.24
C ASN A 2 6.20 -0.44 -9.78
N VAL A 3 7.23 -0.39 -8.92
CA VAL A 3 7.09 -0.75 -7.50
C VAL A 3 6.23 0.26 -6.74
N SER A 4 6.42 1.56 -6.99
CA SER A 4 5.60 2.60 -6.37
C SER A 4 4.12 2.44 -6.75
N PHE A 5 3.85 2.14 -8.03
CA PHE A 5 2.52 1.77 -8.49
C PHE A 5 2.00 0.50 -7.78
N GLY A 6 2.85 -0.51 -7.68
CA GLY A 6 2.55 -1.76 -7.01
C GLY A 6 2.17 -1.66 -5.54
N LEU A 7 2.96 -0.88 -4.78
CA LEU A 7 2.70 -0.58 -3.38
C LEU A 7 1.44 0.27 -3.24
N ALA A 8 1.16 1.18 -4.18
CA ALA A 8 -0.10 1.93 -4.19
C ALA A 8 -1.31 1.01 -4.46
N VAL A 9 -1.19 0.06 -5.38
CA VAL A 9 -2.21 -0.99 -5.63
C VAL A 9 -2.44 -1.82 -4.37
N LEU A 10 -1.37 -2.28 -3.71
CA LEU A 10 -1.48 -3.05 -2.46
C LEU A 10 -2.12 -2.22 -1.33
N LYS A 11 -1.72 -0.96 -1.17
CA LYS A 11 -2.28 -0.06 -0.15
C LYS A 11 -3.76 0.22 -0.40
N TYR A 12 -4.15 0.42 -1.66
CA TYR A 12 -5.54 0.53 -2.06
C TYR A 12 -6.30 -0.76 -1.71
N TYR A 13 -5.76 -1.92 -2.09
CA TYR A 13 -6.34 -3.22 -1.80
C TYR A 13 -6.59 -3.42 -0.29
N LEU A 14 -5.57 -3.22 0.55
CA LEU A 14 -5.69 -3.39 2.00
C LEU A 14 -6.67 -2.41 2.65
N ARG A 15 -6.79 -1.20 2.11
CA ARG A 15 -7.73 -0.19 2.62
C ARG A 15 -9.19 -0.56 2.31
N PHE A 16 -9.47 -1.08 1.12
CA PHE A 16 -10.83 -1.30 0.63
C PHE A 16 -11.35 -2.73 0.80
N ASN A 17 -10.47 -3.73 0.92
CA ASN A 17 -10.85 -5.15 1.06
C ASN A 17 -10.78 -5.69 2.50
N SER A 18 -10.75 -4.80 3.50
CA SER A 18 -10.86 -5.19 4.91
C SER A 18 -12.24 -5.74 5.32
N LYS A 19 -13.21 -5.81 4.37
CA LYS A 19 -14.58 -6.31 4.63
C LYS A 19 -15.12 -7.38 3.67
N ASN A 20 -14.47 -7.68 2.55
CA ASN A 20 -14.95 -8.68 1.59
C ASN A 20 -13.80 -9.57 1.12
N ASN A 21 -14.04 -10.89 1.13
CA ASN A 21 -13.09 -11.95 0.83
C ASN A 21 -12.15 -11.65 -0.35
N LEU A 22 -10.86 -11.92 -0.10
CA LEU A 22 -9.74 -11.87 -1.04
C LEU A 22 -9.94 -12.84 -2.22
N GLN A 23 -10.76 -12.52 -3.22
CA GLN A 23 -10.88 -13.36 -4.41
C GLN A 23 -9.85 -13.02 -5.51
N ASP A 24 -9.28 -11.81 -5.49
CA ASP A 24 -8.40 -11.33 -6.56
C ASP A 24 -6.89 -11.45 -6.27
N ALA A 25 -6.51 -11.66 -5.01
CA ALA A 25 -5.13 -11.95 -4.63
C ALA A 25 -4.95 -13.47 -4.50
N ASN A 26 -3.85 -13.99 -5.03
CA ASN A 26 -3.53 -15.43 -4.93
C ASN A 26 -3.00 -15.83 -3.55
N VAL A 27 -2.72 -14.85 -2.69
CA VAL A 27 -2.09 -14.98 -1.37
C VAL A 27 -2.79 -14.08 -0.36
N THR A 28 -2.61 -14.35 0.93
CA THR A 28 -3.17 -13.50 1.98
C THR A 28 -2.43 -12.15 2.07
N ALA A 29 -3.07 -11.16 2.71
CA ALA A 29 -2.45 -9.86 2.94
C ALA A 29 -1.22 -9.98 3.85
N GLU A 30 -1.33 -10.81 4.88
CA GLU A 30 -0.28 -11.10 5.85
C GLU A 30 0.93 -11.77 5.18
N GLU A 31 0.68 -12.75 4.32
CA GLU A 31 1.70 -13.46 3.54
C GLU A 31 2.46 -12.49 2.62
N LEU A 32 1.73 -11.71 1.82
CA LEU A 32 2.34 -10.73 0.92
C LEU A 32 3.17 -9.67 1.66
N VAL A 33 2.68 -9.17 2.79
CA VAL A 33 3.43 -8.21 3.62
C VAL A 33 4.68 -8.85 4.22
N SER A 34 4.58 -10.10 4.69
CA SER A 34 5.73 -10.84 5.25
C SER A 34 6.82 -11.05 4.21
N GLU A 35 6.47 -11.45 3.00
CA GLU A 35 7.41 -11.61 1.89
C GLU A 35 8.07 -10.28 1.47
N LEU A 36 7.31 -9.18 1.48
CA LEU A 36 7.88 -7.84 1.23
C LEU A 36 8.87 -7.42 2.32
N VAL A 37 8.59 -7.71 3.59
CA VAL A 37 9.51 -7.45 4.70
C VAL A 37 10.77 -8.32 4.57
N ASN A 38 10.64 -9.57 4.12
CA ASN A 38 11.78 -10.47 3.86
C ASN A 38 12.75 -9.90 2.83
N ILE A 39 12.24 -9.35 1.74
CA ILE A 39 13.05 -8.66 0.72
C ILE A 39 13.83 -7.49 1.34
N LEU A 40 13.19 -6.76 2.25
CA LEU A 40 13.76 -5.57 2.87
C LEU A 40 14.84 -5.87 3.91
N LYS A 41 14.60 -6.85 4.79
CA LYS A 41 15.38 -7.05 6.02
C LYS A 41 16.32 -8.25 5.96
N ASP A 42 16.44 -8.91 4.81
CA ASP A 42 17.13 -10.20 4.68
C ASP A 42 16.59 -11.20 5.73
N THR A 43 15.27 -11.28 5.87
CA THR A 43 14.60 -12.17 6.82
C THR A 43 13.87 -13.28 6.07
N LYS A 44 13.40 -14.28 6.82
CA LYS A 44 12.61 -15.41 6.33
C LYS A 44 11.37 -15.61 7.20
N PHE A 45 10.58 -14.55 7.36
CA PHE A 45 9.26 -14.61 7.96
C PHE A 45 8.35 -15.53 7.17
N LEU A 46 7.75 -16.50 7.87
CA LEU A 46 6.67 -17.35 7.39
C LEU A 46 5.40 -17.03 8.18
N CYS A 47 4.26 -16.95 7.51
CA CYS A 47 3.00 -16.63 8.19
C CYS A 47 2.61 -17.73 9.19
N THR A 48 2.14 -17.33 10.38
CA THR A 48 1.76 -18.27 11.45
C THR A 48 0.60 -19.18 11.02
N ALA A 49 -0.28 -18.66 10.14
CA ALA A 49 -1.35 -19.42 9.50
C ALA A 49 -0.83 -20.58 8.64
N GLU A 50 0.31 -20.41 7.94
CA GLU A 50 0.90 -21.45 7.08
C GLU A 50 1.54 -22.57 7.89
N ILE A 51 2.28 -22.21 8.94
CA ILE A 51 3.00 -23.16 9.80
C ILE A 51 2.08 -23.82 10.86
N LYS A 52 0.77 -23.51 10.84
CA LYS A 52 -0.26 -24.06 11.75
C LYS A 52 0.13 -24.00 13.24
N SER A 53 0.90 -22.98 13.61
CA SER A 53 1.33 -22.76 14.99
C SER A 53 0.65 -21.51 15.53
N ASN A 54 0.16 -21.58 16.77
CA ASN A 54 -0.49 -20.44 17.41
C ASN A 54 0.55 -19.59 18.14
N PHE A 55 0.87 -18.43 17.58
CA PHE A 55 1.72 -17.42 18.23
C PHE A 55 0.91 -16.13 18.48
N PRO A 56 0.16 -16.04 19.59
CA PRO A 56 -0.63 -14.86 19.90
C PRO A 56 0.21 -13.58 19.88
N GLY A 57 -0.27 -12.59 19.13
CA GLY A 57 0.36 -11.28 19.01
C GLY A 57 1.36 -11.14 17.85
N ILE A 58 1.64 -12.19 17.08
CA ILE A 58 2.42 -12.11 15.83
C ILE A 58 1.70 -12.84 14.69
N ASP A 59 1.92 -12.35 13.48
CA ASP A 59 1.29 -12.84 12.25
C ASP A 59 2.30 -13.61 11.36
N ALA A 60 3.60 -13.39 11.57
CA ALA A 60 4.67 -14.17 10.94
C ALA A 60 5.90 -14.36 11.85
N LEU A 61 6.66 -15.42 11.59
CA LEU A 61 7.80 -15.86 12.38
C LEU A 61 8.99 -16.20 11.47
N ASP A 62 10.17 -15.69 11.81
CA ASP A 62 11.45 -16.22 11.30
C ASP A 62 12.09 -17.03 12.44
N GLU A 63 11.94 -18.35 12.40
CA GLU A 63 12.41 -19.25 13.46
C GLU A 63 13.94 -19.22 13.60
N ASN A 64 14.66 -19.14 12.48
CA ASN A 64 16.12 -19.21 12.47
C ASN A 64 16.74 -17.97 13.12
N LYS A 65 16.20 -16.79 12.80
CA LYS A 65 16.65 -15.52 13.37
C LYS A 65 15.87 -15.12 14.63
N ARG A 66 14.90 -15.94 15.05
CA ARG A 66 14.02 -15.73 16.21
C ARG A 66 13.35 -14.35 16.17
N LEU A 67 12.75 -14.01 15.02
CA LEU A 67 12.08 -12.73 14.81
C LEU A 67 10.57 -12.93 14.73
N GLY A 68 9.81 -12.08 15.41
CA GLY A 68 8.36 -11.98 15.25
C GLY A 68 7.97 -10.77 14.42
N LEU A 69 6.95 -10.93 13.58
CA LEU A 69 6.35 -9.83 12.82
C LEU A 69 4.85 -9.77 13.15
N GLN A 70 4.41 -8.62 13.64
CA GLN A 70 3.00 -8.29 13.80
C GLN A 70 2.57 -7.37 12.67
N ILE A 71 1.44 -7.64 12.03
CA ILE A 71 0.88 -6.88 10.92
C ILE A 71 -0.45 -6.29 11.38
N SER A 72 -0.59 -4.96 11.44
CA SER A 72 -1.82 -4.33 11.94
C SER A 72 -2.26 -3.15 11.10
N HIS A 73 -3.57 -2.97 11.00
CA HIS A 73 -4.14 -1.70 10.54
C HIS A 73 -4.13 -0.64 11.64
N GLU A 74 -4.32 -1.04 12.90
CA GLU A 74 -4.30 -0.12 14.03
C GLU A 74 -2.87 0.36 14.28
N ASN A 75 -2.69 1.68 14.27
CA ASN A 75 -1.38 2.30 14.36
C ASN A 75 -1.11 2.92 15.74
N THR A 76 -1.88 2.58 16.77
CA THR A 76 -1.82 3.25 18.08
C THR A 76 -0.64 2.77 18.93
N SER A 77 -0.06 3.65 19.77
CA SER A 77 0.90 3.20 20.79
C SER A 77 0.26 2.17 21.73
N LYS A 78 -1.04 2.31 22.03
CA LYS A 78 -1.81 1.33 22.81
C LYS A 78 -1.71 -0.06 22.18
N LYS A 79 -1.98 -0.19 20.89
CA LYS A 79 -1.87 -1.46 20.15
C LYS A 79 -0.49 -2.11 20.27
N ILE A 80 0.58 -1.33 20.10
CA ILE A 80 1.96 -1.82 20.24
C ILE A 80 2.20 -2.41 21.63
N ASN A 81 1.78 -1.70 22.69
CA ASN A 81 1.94 -2.15 24.06
C ASN A 81 1.09 -3.39 24.36
N GLU A 82 -0.17 -3.40 23.92
CA GLU A 82 -1.06 -4.56 24.08
C GLU A 82 -0.51 -5.80 23.40
N THR A 83 0.07 -5.66 22.21
CA THR A 83 0.76 -6.78 21.54
C THR A 83 1.93 -7.32 22.36
N ILE A 84 2.77 -6.44 22.93
CA ILE A 84 3.89 -6.88 23.80
C ILE A 84 3.36 -7.60 25.04
N ASP A 85 2.27 -7.10 25.64
CA ASP A 85 1.62 -7.75 26.79
C ASP A 85 1.05 -9.13 26.41
N VAL A 86 0.42 -9.26 25.24
CA VAL A 86 -0.07 -10.55 24.71
C VAL A 86 1.09 -11.54 24.54
N ILE A 87 2.19 -11.12 23.93
CA ILE A 87 3.39 -11.94 23.74
C ILE A 87 3.94 -12.42 25.09
N ARG A 88 4.05 -11.51 26.06
CA ARG A 88 4.50 -11.83 27.43
C ARG A 88 3.58 -12.83 28.11
N ASN A 89 2.28 -12.56 28.11
CA ASN A 89 1.29 -13.39 28.83
C ASN A 89 1.18 -14.80 28.24
N ASN A 90 1.50 -14.96 26.95
CA ASN A 90 1.46 -16.24 26.25
C ASN A 90 2.85 -16.90 26.08
N ASN A 91 3.90 -16.34 26.68
CA ASN A 91 5.28 -16.83 26.57
C ASN A 91 5.82 -16.94 25.12
N VAL A 92 5.29 -16.14 24.19
CA VAL A 92 5.72 -16.15 22.77
C VAL A 92 7.17 -15.67 22.62
N ASN A 93 7.65 -14.86 23.55
CA ASN A 93 9.05 -14.45 23.67
C ASN A 93 10.05 -15.62 23.88
N LYS A 94 9.58 -16.85 24.14
CA LYS A 94 10.46 -18.03 24.09
C LYS A 94 10.90 -18.37 22.67
N ALA A 95 10.06 -18.06 21.67
CA ALA A 95 10.32 -18.32 20.26
C ALA A 95 11.01 -17.14 19.55
N ILE A 96 10.86 -15.91 20.06
CA ILE A 96 11.36 -14.69 19.41
C ILE A 96 12.16 -13.80 20.36
N ASP A 97 13.23 -13.21 19.85
CA ASP A 97 14.09 -12.25 20.56
C ASP A 97 13.83 -10.82 20.09
N VAL A 98 13.32 -10.63 18.88
CA VAL A 98 13.06 -9.29 18.30
C VAL A 98 11.67 -9.25 17.70
N LEU A 99 10.93 -8.17 17.99
CA LEU A 99 9.61 -7.92 17.43
C LEU A 99 9.64 -6.78 16.41
N TYR A 100 9.02 -7.02 15.26
CA TYR A 100 8.70 -6.05 14.23
C TYR A 100 7.21 -5.79 14.17
N PHE A 101 6.86 -4.58 13.77
CA PHE A 101 5.50 -4.19 13.46
C PHE A 101 5.44 -3.68 12.02
N PHE A 102 4.46 -4.15 11.27
CA PHE A 102 4.10 -3.58 9.99
C PHE A 102 2.70 -2.98 10.06
N ILE A 103 2.64 -1.65 9.97
CA ILE A 103 1.41 -0.89 9.99
C ILE A 103 0.90 -0.76 8.56
N THR A 104 -0.23 -1.39 8.26
CA THR A 104 -0.84 -1.37 6.91
C THR A 104 -1.54 -0.04 6.61
N SER A 105 -1.92 0.70 7.66
CA SER A 105 -2.31 2.10 7.56
C SER A 105 -1.05 2.99 7.51
N ARG A 106 -1.16 4.26 7.90
CA ARG A 106 0.01 5.13 8.04
C ARG A 106 0.51 5.05 9.49
N LYS A 107 1.79 4.79 9.71
CA LYS A 107 2.33 4.76 11.07
C LYS A 107 2.37 6.15 11.71
N GLN A 108 2.50 6.20 13.03
CA GLN A 108 2.71 7.46 13.76
C GLN A 108 4.14 7.97 13.58
N LYS A 109 4.31 9.29 13.74
CA LYS A 109 5.64 9.89 13.80
C LYS A 109 6.44 9.45 15.02
N LYS A 110 5.74 9.18 16.13
CA LYS A 110 6.32 8.76 17.40
C LYS A 110 5.47 7.68 18.06
N TYR A 111 6.12 6.73 18.72
CA TYR A 111 5.48 5.69 19.51
C TYR A 111 5.98 5.69 20.96
N THR A 112 5.06 5.57 21.91
CA THR A 112 5.37 5.43 23.33
C THR A 112 5.29 3.94 23.70
N ILE A 113 6.43 3.29 23.83
CA ILE A 113 6.55 1.87 24.21
C ILE A 113 6.88 1.79 25.71
N LYS A 114 5.93 1.31 26.51
CA LYS A 114 6.03 1.18 27.97
C LYS A 114 6.04 -0.29 28.43
N ALA A 115 5.26 -1.14 27.76
CA ALA A 115 5.19 -2.57 28.03
C ALA A 115 6.57 -3.20 27.87
N GLN A 116 6.90 -4.11 28.79
CA GLN A 116 8.17 -4.83 28.82
C GLN A 116 7.90 -6.33 28.73
N CYS A 117 8.76 -7.05 28.03
CA CYS A 117 8.71 -8.51 27.95
C CYS A 117 10.14 -9.05 28.07
N PRO A 118 10.43 -9.95 29.04
CA PRO A 118 11.79 -10.46 29.24
C PRO A 118 12.37 -11.11 27.97
N GLY A 119 13.60 -10.75 27.62
CA GLY A 119 14.30 -11.29 26.45
C GLY A 119 13.80 -10.79 25.10
N LEU A 120 12.75 -9.95 25.06
CA LEU A 120 12.19 -9.42 23.82
C LEU A 120 12.65 -7.98 23.58
N CYS A 121 13.32 -7.76 22.45
CA CYS A 121 13.70 -6.44 21.97
C CYS A 121 12.63 -5.88 21.03
N THR A 122 11.95 -4.82 21.48
CA THR A 122 11.04 -4.03 20.65
C THR A 122 11.47 -2.58 20.68
N VAL A 123 11.75 -2.02 19.50
CA VAL A 123 12.24 -0.65 19.34
C VAL A 123 11.44 0.04 18.25
N GLU A 124 11.26 1.36 18.39
CA GLU A 124 10.46 2.15 17.45
C GLU A 124 10.93 2.04 15.99
N LYS A 125 12.24 1.86 15.76
CA LYS A 125 12.82 1.61 14.42
C LYS A 125 12.33 0.32 13.74
N ASN A 126 11.73 -0.60 14.49
CA ASN A 126 11.14 -1.84 13.97
C ASN A 126 9.66 -1.68 13.60
N ILE A 127 9.08 -0.49 13.78
CA ILE A 127 7.72 -0.15 13.35
C ILE A 127 7.79 0.48 11.97
N LEU A 128 7.36 -0.30 10.97
CA LEU A 128 7.43 0.02 9.56
C LEU A 128 6.02 0.21 8.99
N ASP A 129 5.92 0.93 7.89
CA ASP A 129 4.74 0.98 7.04
C ASP A 129 5.13 0.94 5.56
N PHE A 130 4.15 1.13 4.67
CA PHE A 130 4.38 1.17 3.22
C PHE A 130 5.28 2.31 2.77
N ASP A 131 5.28 3.45 3.47
CA ASP A 131 6.12 4.60 3.09
C ASP A 131 7.59 4.27 3.42
N ASP A 132 7.85 3.59 4.55
CA ASP A 132 9.18 3.04 4.85
C ASP A 132 9.62 2.00 3.85
N LEU A 133 8.74 1.07 3.48
CA LEU A 133 9.03 0.02 2.51
C LEU A 133 9.41 0.63 1.15
N ALA A 134 8.61 1.58 0.64
CA ALA A 134 8.88 2.26 -0.63
C ALA A 134 10.23 2.99 -0.61
N ARG A 135 10.51 3.73 0.47
CA ARG A 135 11.75 4.49 0.66
C ARG A 135 12.99 3.60 0.76
N LEU A 136 12.85 2.41 1.34
CA LEU A 136 13.99 1.51 1.53
C LEU A 136 14.22 0.63 0.30
N LEU A 137 13.17 0.17 -0.38
CA LEU A 137 13.29 -0.55 -1.65
C LEU A 137 13.88 0.33 -2.76
N SER A 138 13.55 1.63 -2.80
CA SER A 138 14.09 2.53 -3.82
C SER A 138 15.61 2.75 -3.76
N LYS A 139 16.25 2.35 -2.66
CA LYS A 139 17.70 2.47 -2.47
C LYS A 139 18.49 1.29 -3.06
N ASP A 140 17.81 0.22 -3.44
CA ASP A 140 18.43 -1.02 -3.87
C ASP A 140 17.67 -1.59 -5.08
N ALA A 141 18.28 -1.51 -6.25
CA ALA A 141 17.65 -1.90 -7.51
C ALA A 141 17.27 -3.39 -7.57
N ASP A 142 18.04 -4.28 -6.92
CA ASP A 142 17.71 -5.71 -6.87
C ASP A 142 16.48 -5.95 -6.01
N ARG A 143 16.47 -5.39 -4.79
CA ARG A 143 15.31 -5.48 -3.89
C ARG A 143 14.06 -4.89 -4.52
N LEU A 144 14.21 -3.77 -5.23
CA LEU A 144 13.14 -3.13 -5.98
C LEU A 144 12.55 -4.10 -7.04
N SER A 145 13.40 -4.70 -7.87
CA SER A 145 12.97 -5.67 -8.90
C SER A 145 12.29 -6.91 -8.31
N ARG A 146 12.83 -7.44 -7.21
CA ARG A 146 12.23 -8.58 -6.49
C ARG A 146 10.86 -8.25 -5.94
N ALA A 147 10.69 -7.09 -5.33
CA ALA A 147 9.40 -6.63 -4.81
C ALA A 147 8.39 -6.41 -5.94
N GLU A 148 8.82 -5.87 -7.08
CA GLU A 148 7.97 -5.73 -8.28
C GLU A 148 7.44 -7.08 -8.77
N THR A 149 8.35 -8.06 -8.88
CA THR A 149 8.04 -9.41 -9.35
C THR A 149 7.05 -10.10 -8.41
N LEU A 150 7.29 -9.99 -7.10
CA LEU A 150 6.41 -10.52 -6.07
C LEU A 150 5.00 -9.95 -6.19
N LEU A 151 4.88 -8.62 -6.18
CA LEU A 151 3.60 -7.95 -6.20
C LEU A 151 2.79 -8.27 -7.48
N LYS A 152 3.46 -8.32 -8.65
CA LYS A 152 2.83 -8.71 -9.92
C LYS A 152 2.30 -10.14 -9.89
N LYS A 153 3.05 -11.07 -9.28
CA LYS A 153 2.65 -12.47 -9.13
C LYS A 153 1.49 -12.66 -8.15
N ALA A 154 1.51 -11.92 -7.04
CA ALA A 154 0.51 -12.00 -5.99
C ALA A 154 -0.85 -11.42 -6.42
N MET A 155 -0.84 -10.35 -7.22
CA MET A 155 -2.02 -9.57 -7.56
C MET A 155 -2.12 -9.27 -9.08
N PRO A 156 -2.04 -10.28 -9.97
CA PRO A 156 -1.88 -10.04 -11.41
C PRO A 156 -3.05 -9.27 -12.02
N ARG A 157 -4.29 -9.64 -11.68
CA ARG A 157 -5.51 -8.96 -12.16
C ARG A 157 -5.64 -7.55 -11.61
N LEU A 158 -5.40 -7.37 -10.32
CA LEU A 158 -5.39 -6.07 -9.67
C LEU A 158 -4.37 -5.12 -10.30
N TYR A 159 -3.18 -5.61 -10.63
CA TYR A 159 -2.19 -4.86 -11.36
C TYR A 159 -2.67 -4.44 -12.75
N THR A 160 -3.25 -5.35 -13.53
CA THR A 160 -3.74 -5.03 -14.87
C THR A 160 -4.91 -4.07 -14.83
N ASP A 161 -5.87 -4.30 -13.94
CA ASP A 161 -7.12 -3.56 -13.89
C ASP A 161 -6.90 -2.15 -13.33
N VAL A 162 -6.13 -2.02 -12.26
CA VAL A 162 -5.78 -0.71 -11.70
C VAL A 162 -4.93 0.07 -12.70
N LYS A 163 -4.03 -0.59 -13.45
CA LYS A 163 -3.22 0.07 -14.48
C LYS A 163 -4.09 0.52 -15.64
N ALA A 164 -5.01 -0.30 -16.11
CA ALA A 164 -5.95 0.04 -17.16
C ALA A 164 -6.86 1.21 -16.75
N LYS A 165 -7.37 1.21 -15.50
CA LYS A 165 -8.14 2.32 -14.93
C LYS A 165 -7.32 3.60 -14.82
N HIS A 166 -6.08 3.53 -14.33
CA HIS A 166 -5.19 4.69 -14.27
C HIS A 166 -4.90 5.25 -15.66
N GLN A 167 -4.62 4.37 -16.64
CA GLN A 167 -4.38 4.80 -18.01
C GLN A 167 -5.63 5.48 -18.61
N ALA A 168 -6.80 4.88 -18.45
CA ALA A 168 -8.05 5.47 -18.91
C ALA A 168 -8.33 6.84 -18.25
N MET A 169 -8.00 6.99 -16.96
CA MET A 169 -8.13 8.26 -16.25
C MET A 169 -7.12 9.30 -16.77
N LEU A 170 -5.88 8.91 -17.05
CA LEU A 170 -4.87 9.78 -17.66
C LEU A 170 -5.30 10.25 -19.05
N ASP A 171 -5.76 9.33 -19.90
CA ASP A 171 -6.22 9.64 -21.25
C ASP A 171 -7.39 10.64 -21.20
N CYS A 172 -8.32 10.42 -20.28
CA CYS A 172 -9.45 11.31 -20.00
C CYS A 172 -9.01 12.72 -19.56
N ILE A 173 -8.03 12.83 -18.67
CA ILE A 173 -7.46 14.11 -18.23
C ILE A 173 -6.77 14.82 -19.40
N LEU A 174 -6.02 14.08 -20.23
CA LEU A 174 -5.32 14.65 -21.40
C LEU A 174 -6.30 15.17 -22.46
N VAL A 175 -7.37 14.42 -22.74
CA VAL A 175 -8.45 14.88 -23.62
C VAL A 175 -9.07 16.17 -23.05
N SER A 176 -9.46 16.15 -21.77
CA SER A 176 -10.07 17.32 -21.13
C SER A 176 -9.15 18.54 -21.16
N ARG A 177 -7.86 18.35 -20.90
CA ARG A 177 -6.85 19.42 -20.99
C ARG A 177 -6.76 19.99 -22.40
N ASN A 178 -6.69 19.14 -23.42
CA ASN A 178 -6.56 19.60 -24.82
C ASN A 178 -7.81 20.36 -25.28
N GLU A 179 -9.02 19.93 -24.88
CA GLU A 179 -10.27 20.66 -25.18
C GLU A 179 -10.32 22.03 -24.48
N LEU A 180 -9.69 22.16 -23.31
CA LEU A 180 -9.60 23.40 -22.55
C LEU A 180 -8.46 24.33 -23.01
N ASP A 181 -7.42 23.79 -23.64
CA ASP A 181 -6.25 24.54 -24.13
C ASP A 181 -6.54 25.24 -25.47
N ARG A 182 -7.43 26.24 -25.42
CA ARG A 182 -7.84 27.03 -26.59
C ARG A 182 -7.09 28.35 -26.65
N GLN A 183 -6.63 28.72 -27.85
CA GLN A 183 -5.96 29.99 -28.11
C GLN A 183 -6.77 31.21 -27.65
N VAL A 184 -8.11 31.15 -27.67
CA VAL A 184 -9.00 32.23 -27.22
C VAL A 184 -8.83 32.56 -25.72
N PHE A 185 -8.48 31.58 -24.90
CA PHE A 185 -8.22 31.79 -23.46
C PHE A 185 -6.81 32.36 -23.19
N HIS A 186 -5.95 32.38 -24.20
CA HIS A 186 -4.56 32.81 -24.11
C HIS A 186 -4.24 34.03 -25.00
N ALA A 187 -5.22 34.53 -25.76
CA ALA A 187 -5.02 35.64 -26.68
C ALA A 187 -5.23 36.99 -25.98
N ASN A 188 -4.32 37.94 -26.25
CA ASN A 188 -4.42 39.33 -25.76
C ASN A 188 -5.45 40.18 -26.52
N ARG A 189 -6.33 39.55 -27.32
CA ARG A 189 -7.41 40.18 -28.06
C ARG A 189 -8.61 39.24 -28.12
N VAL A 190 -9.81 39.79 -28.24
CA VAL A 190 -11.03 38.99 -28.42
C VAL A 190 -10.97 38.28 -29.77
N LEU A 191 -11.05 36.95 -29.77
CA LEU A 191 -11.01 36.12 -30.99
C LEU A 191 -12.37 35.51 -31.37
N GLU A 192 -13.37 35.57 -30.50
CA GLU A 192 -14.68 34.91 -30.68
C GLU A 192 -15.82 35.81 -30.20
N THR A 193 -17.00 35.72 -30.84
CA THR A 193 -18.21 36.38 -30.34
C THR A 193 -18.78 35.61 -29.14
N PRO A 194 -19.64 36.23 -28.29
CA PRO A 194 -20.28 35.53 -27.18
C PRO A 194 -21.06 34.27 -27.60
N GLU A 195 -21.68 34.28 -28.79
CA GLU A 195 -22.43 33.14 -29.31
C GLU A 195 -21.50 31.99 -29.73
N ASP A 196 -20.39 32.31 -30.42
CA ASP A 196 -19.37 31.34 -30.81
C ASP A 196 -18.69 30.71 -29.59
N MET A 197 -18.45 31.53 -28.55
CA MET A 197 -17.93 31.06 -27.27
C MET A 197 -18.90 30.10 -26.59
N LEU A 198 -20.20 30.43 -26.56
CA LEU A 198 -21.23 29.56 -25.97
C LEU A 198 -21.34 28.21 -26.70
N ASN A 199 -21.29 28.23 -28.03
CA ASN A 199 -21.30 27.00 -28.84
C ASN A 199 -20.04 26.17 -28.59
N SER A 200 -18.87 26.80 -28.52
CA SER A 200 -17.61 26.11 -28.21
C SER A 200 -17.64 25.45 -26.82
N LEU A 201 -18.17 26.13 -25.80
CA LEU A 201 -18.34 25.56 -24.46
C LEU A 201 -19.29 24.35 -24.44
N ARG A 202 -20.32 24.34 -25.30
CA ARG A 202 -21.22 23.18 -25.46
C ARG A 202 -20.49 21.99 -26.08
N GLU A 203 -19.69 22.21 -27.11
CA GLU A 203 -18.90 21.16 -27.75
C GLU A 203 -17.86 20.56 -26.79
N ILE A 204 -17.15 21.41 -26.03
CA ILE A 204 -16.20 20.96 -24.99
C ILE A 204 -16.91 20.07 -23.96
N ARG A 205 -18.09 20.49 -23.49
CA ARG A 205 -18.89 19.68 -22.55
C ARG A 205 -19.23 18.32 -23.14
N ILE A 206 -19.68 18.26 -24.40
CA ILE A 206 -20.04 17.01 -25.08
C ILE A 206 -18.81 16.11 -25.26
N ALA A 207 -17.68 16.67 -25.67
CA ALA A 207 -16.42 15.94 -25.85
C ALA A 207 -15.94 15.31 -24.53
N ILE A 208 -15.93 16.10 -23.45
CA ILE A 208 -15.58 15.62 -22.10
C ILE A 208 -16.55 14.51 -21.64
N GLN A 209 -17.86 14.66 -21.88
CA GLN A 209 -18.85 13.66 -21.53
C GLN A 209 -18.68 12.34 -22.31
N LYS A 210 -18.42 12.42 -23.62
CA LYS A 210 -18.15 11.25 -24.48
C LYS A 210 -16.83 10.55 -24.13
N GLY A 211 -15.83 11.30 -23.65
CA GLY A 211 -14.55 10.77 -23.17
C GLY A 211 -14.65 9.90 -21.91
N GLY A 212 -15.84 9.76 -21.31
CA GLY A 212 -16.10 8.79 -20.25
C GLY A 212 -15.92 9.30 -18.82
N VAL A 213 -15.79 10.61 -18.60
CA VAL A 213 -15.55 11.21 -17.27
C VAL A 213 -16.73 10.98 -16.30
N MET A 214 -17.96 10.84 -16.80
CA MET A 214 -19.16 10.71 -15.96
C MET A 214 -19.86 9.34 -15.99
N ASN A 215 -19.48 8.43 -16.90
CA ASN A 215 -20.22 7.17 -17.12
C ASN A 215 -19.56 5.94 -16.46
N LYS A 216 -18.51 6.11 -15.66
CA LYS A 216 -17.79 5.03 -14.97
C LYS A 216 -17.48 5.32 -13.49
N ALA A 217 -18.25 6.21 -12.86
CA ALA A 217 -18.20 6.47 -11.42
C ALA A 217 -19.20 5.56 -10.69
#